data_AF-A0A932NWG9-F1
#
_entry.id   AF-A0A932NWG9-F1
#
_cell.length_a   1.000
_cell.length_b   1.000
_cell.length_c   1.000
_cell.angle_alpha   90.00
_cell.angle_beta   90.00
_cell.angle_gamma   90.00
#
_symmetry.space_group_name_H-M   'P 1'
#
loop_
_entity.id
_entity.type
_entity.pdbx_description
1 polymer ?
#
loop_
_entity_poly.entity_id
_entity_poly.type
_entity_poly.pdbx_seq_one_letter_code
_entity_poly.pdbx_strand_id
1 'polypeptide(L)'
;MNAILKRIEGFFFRPISASGFGLMRIAWAATVLIYSLGQLMDVARYYGSDGILPPSIEHIVSREPYRYTLFDYVVDPQAVVIVYVIMLIACVYAIIGVYPRLMTIVAALLLFSFHERNPLSLGGGDTVLRNAGFLLMLAPCGRAFSKRRWRLQWERWRTKLPLLPPATMPAWPMWLMLWQLMVIYITTAWDKSLGDMWLNGTAVGSALLHTHFARWPLSWMMVIAVGSPIYTYGTLIWEFAWALLLLPKRILEALKLSHGTVKRGLLIGGILFHGGIFILMDVGSFSPAMLTAYLGVLTEEDFKALRSWFNNIWLRTKNQKPKTNKPKIAILYDGHCGLCQRSVFTLEMLDHLHRLRPVDFHDSEQKRKIASDIALKDLNRAMHIKLPDGRTYQGFYAARVLAWHLPVFWLLAPFLYLPGVSFIGNNVYKRIARNRRKCTHERCAM
;
A
#
# COMPACT_ATOMS: atom_id res chain seq x y z
N MET A 1 40.13 -4.60 11.96
CA MET A 1 39.44 -4.65 10.64
C MET A 1 38.23 -5.60 10.63
N ASN A 2 38.36 -6.87 11.00
CA ASN A 2 37.27 -7.87 10.91
C ASN A 2 36.01 -7.57 11.73
N ALA A 3 36.13 -6.92 12.90
CA ALA A 3 34.96 -6.58 13.73
C ALA A 3 34.10 -5.44 13.15
N ILE A 4 34.72 -4.46 12.49
CA ILE A 4 34.02 -3.33 11.87
C ILE A 4 33.26 -3.83 10.64
N LEU A 5 33.91 -4.62 9.78
CA LEU A 5 33.26 -5.22 8.62
C LEU A 5 32.06 -6.09 9.00
N LYS A 6 32.19 -6.94 10.04
CA LYS A 6 31.05 -7.73 10.57
C LYS A 6 29.89 -6.86 11.07
N ARG A 7 30.17 -5.69 11.66
CA ARG A 7 29.12 -4.76 12.10
C ARG A 7 28.44 -4.08 10.92
N ILE A 8 29.20 -3.64 9.92
CA ILE A 8 28.67 -3.06 8.67
C ILE A 8 27.80 -4.10 7.96
N GLU A 9 28.30 -5.33 7.83
CA GLU A 9 27.58 -6.44 7.23
C GLU A 9 26.28 -6.73 7.99
N GLY A 10 26.35 -6.87 9.32
CA GLY A 10 25.17 -7.08 10.15
C GLY A 10 24.17 -5.92 10.08
N PHE A 11 24.62 -4.68 9.91
CA PHE A 11 23.75 -3.51 9.82
C PHE A 11 22.97 -3.48 8.49
N PHE A 12 23.65 -3.71 7.37
CA PHE A 12 23.06 -3.60 6.03
C PHE A 12 22.43 -4.90 5.52
N PHE A 13 22.92 -6.06 5.93
CA PHE A 13 22.53 -7.35 5.33
C PHE A 13 21.75 -8.27 6.27
N ARG A 14 21.49 -7.86 7.52
CA ARG A 14 20.57 -8.62 8.38
C ARG A 14 19.22 -8.83 7.69
N PRO A 15 18.63 -10.03 7.81
CA PRO A 15 17.34 -10.31 7.20
C PRO A 15 16.22 -9.54 7.92
N ILE A 16 15.45 -8.77 7.16
CA ILE A 16 14.22 -8.09 7.59
C ILE A 16 13.04 -8.56 6.75
N SER A 17 11.80 -8.30 7.21
CA SER A 17 10.60 -8.61 6.45
C SER A 17 10.58 -7.86 5.10
N ALA A 18 10.30 -8.56 4.01
CA ALA A 18 10.16 -7.99 2.67
C ALA A 18 8.78 -7.36 2.43
N SER A 19 7.86 -7.46 3.40
CA SER A 19 6.48 -6.99 3.26
C SER A 19 6.41 -5.47 3.04
N GLY A 20 7.19 -4.66 3.76
CA GLY A 20 7.20 -3.20 3.58
C GLY A 20 7.52 -2.79 2.14
N PHE A 21 8.62 -3.33 1.59
CA PHE A 21 9.01 -3.08 0.19
C PHE A 21 8.05 -3.70 -0.83
N GLY A 22 7.43 -4.83 -0.52
CA GLY A 22 6.42 -5.41 -1.39
C GLY A 22 5.15 -4.54 -1.47
N LEU A 23 4.74 -3.93 -0.36
CA LEU A 23 3.66 -2.93 -0.35
C LEU A 23 4.06 -1.64 -1.04
N MET A 24 5.28 -1.14 -0.79
CA MET A 24 5.83 0.02 -1.46
C MET A 24 5.86 -0.17 -2.98
N ARG A 25 6.27 -1.34 -3.48
CA ARG A 25 6.23 -1.67 -4.92
C ARG A 25 4.82 -1.54 -5.49
N ILE A 26 3.83 -2.11 -4.80
CA ILE A 26 2.42 -2.08 -5.22
C ILE A 26 1.92 -0.63 -5.23
N ALA A 27 2.13 0.11 -4.15
CA ALA A 27 1.69 1.50 -4.03
C ALA A 27 2.38 2.41 -5.05
N TRP A 28 3.68 2.27 -5.23
CA TRP A 28 4.47 3.01 -6.22
C TRP A 28 3.95 2.78 -7.64
N ALA A 29 3.81 1.51 -8.03
CA ALA A 29 3.32 1.17 -9.36
C ALA A 29 1.86 1.63 -9.55
N ALA A 30 1.04 1.60 -8.50
CA ALA A 30 -0.33 2.12 -8.54
C ALA A 30 -0.36 3.65 -8.67
N THR A 31 0.49 4.38 -7.95
CA THR A 31 0.60 5.84 -8.09
C THR A 31 1.05 6.21 -9.49
N VAL A 32 2.11 5.58 -10.01
CA VAL A 32 2.55 5.79 -11.41
C VAL A 32 1.40 5.49 -12.38
N LEU A 33 0.76 4.32 -12.25
CA LEU A 33 -0.33 3.91 -13.13
C LEU A 33 -1.50 4.91 -13.12
N ILE A 34 -1.97 5.35 -11.95
CA ILE A 34 -3.14 6.23 -11.84
C ILE A 34 -2.85 7.59 -12.49
N TYR A 35 -1.70 8.19 -12.21
CA TYR A 35 -1.35 9.50 -12.76
C TYR A 35 -1.03 9.43 -14.26
N SER A 36 -0.37 8.35 -14.71
CA SER A 36 -0.17 8.12 -16.14
C SER A 36 -1.49 7.84 -16.88
N LEU A 37 -2.43 7.09 -16.29
CA LEU A 37 -3.76 6.93 -16.90
C LEU A 37 -4.49 8.27 -17.07
N GLY A 38 -4.32 9.21 -16.13
CA GLY A 38 -4.86 10.57 -16.26
C GLY A 38 -4.29 11.38 -17.43
N GLN A 39 -3.08 11.04 -17.90
CA GLN A 39 -2.41 11.71 -19.03
C GLN A 39 -2.55 10.94 -20.35
N LEU A 40 -3.24 9.80 -20.37
CA LEU A 40 -3.25 8.87 -21.50
C LEU A 40 -3.70 9.52 -22.82
N MET A 41 -4.67 10.44 -22.76
CA MET A 41 -5.20 11.12 -23.95
C MET A 41 -4.25 12.18 -24.52
N ASP A 42 -3.28 12.62 -23.72
CA ASP A 42 -2.36 13.71 -24.08
C ASP A 42 -0.92 13.22 -24.29
N VAL A 43 -0.69 11.90 -24.39
CA VAL A 43 0.67 11.33 -24.53
C VAL A 43 1.40 11.90 -25.75
N ALA A 44 0.75 11.95 -26.91
CA ALA A 44 1.34 12.51 -28.13
C ALA A 44 1.65 14.00 -27.97
N ARG A 45 0.77 14.74 -27.26
CA ARG A 45 0.94 16.17 -26.99
C ARG A 45 2.12 16.45 -26.05
N TYR A 46 2.29 15.65 -25.00
CA TYR A 46 3.33 15.88 -24.00
C TYR A 46 4.69 15.29 -24.37
N TYR A 47 4.73 14.19 -25.12
CA TYR A 47 5.95 13.41 -25.33
C TYR A 47 6.30 13.15 -26.80
N GLY A 48 5.36 13.38 -27.74
CA GLY A 48 5.60 13.19 -29.18
C GLY A 48 6.62 14.19 -29.75
N SER A 49 7.16 13.89 -30.92
CA SER A 49 8.12 14.75 -31.64
C SER A 49 7.56 16.13 -31.97
N ASP A 50 6.27 16.19 -32.30
CA ASP A 50 5.54 17.43 -32.63
C ASP A 50 4.78 18.01 -31.43
N GLY A 51 5.11 17.54 -30.23
CA GLY A 51 4.45 17.93 -28.98
C GLY A 51 4.92 19.28 -28.43
N ILE A 52 4.60 19.53 -27.15
CA ILE A 52 4.95 20.77 -26.43
C ILE A 52 6.47 20.98 -26.36
N LEU A 53 7.25 19.90 -26.36
CA LEU A 53 8.71 19.97 -26.32
C LEU A 53 9.32 19.19 -27.50
N PRO A 54 9.43 19.79 -28.70
CA PRO A 54 10.08 19.13 -29.83
C PRO A 54 11.56 18.82 -29.57
N PRO A 55 12.13 17.76 -30.20
CA PRO A 55 13.54 17.39 -30.02
C PRO A 55 14.53 18.54 -30.33
N SER A 56 14.17 19.44 -31.25
CA SER A 56 15.02 20.58 -31.64
C SER A 56 15.30 21.56 -30.50
N ILE A 57 14.41 21.67 -29.51
CA ILE A 57 14.53 22.60 -28.37
C ILE A 57 14.76 21.88 -27.03
N GLU A 58 14.86 20.55 -27.04
CA GLU A 58 15.01 19.75 -25.82
C GLU A 58 16.27 20.11 -25.02
N HIS A 59 17.37 20.40 -25.71
CA HIS A 59 18.65 20.80 -25.10
C HIS A 59 18.57 22.10 -24.27
N ILE A 60 17.54 22.91 -24.47
CA ILE A 60 17.32 24.17 -23.74
C ILE A 60 16.75 23.89 -22.34
N VAL A 61 15.99 22.82 -22.18
CA VAL A 61 15.30 22.45 -20.94
C VAL A 61 15.85 21.19 -20.29
N SER A 62 16.77 20.49 -20.95
CA SER A 62 17.46 19.33 -20.40
C SER A 62 18.22 19.74 -19.13
N ARG A 63 18.00 19.02 -18.04
CA ARG A 63 18.62 19.33 -16.74
C ARG A 63 20.13 19.11 -16.75
N GLU A 64 20.56 18.02 -17.39
CA GLU A 64 21.95 17.58 -17.44
C GLU A 64 22.25 16.93 -18.79
N PRO A 65 23.49 17.06 -19.33
CA PRO A 65 23.89 16.39 -20.55
C PRO A 65 23.95 14.86 -20.39
N TYR A 66 24.26 14.38 -19.18
CA TYR A 66 24.35 12.95 -18.87
C TYR A 66 23.05 12.45 -18.24
N ARG A 67 22.09 12.07 -19.08
CA ARG A 67 20.78 11.56 -18.66
C ARG A 67 20.45 10.22 -19.32
N TYR A 68 19.54 9.47 -18.70
CA TYR A 68 18.97 8.27 -19.28
C TYR A 68 17.56 8.55 -19.80
N THR A 69 17.35 8.41 -21.10
CA THR A 69 16.02 8.35 -21.69
C THR A 69 16.03 7.47 -22.94
N LEU A 70 14.96 6.69 -23.13
CA LEU A 70 14.74 5.95 -24.37
C LEU A 70 14.44 6.89 -25.55
N PHE A 71 13.96 8.11 -25.27
CA PHE A 71 13.48 9.04 -26.29
C PHE A 71 14.59 9.82 -27.02
N ASP A 72 15.85 9.61 -26.64
CA ASP A 72 17.00 9.99 -27.48
C ASP A 72 17.05 9.14 -28.77
N TYR A 73 16.44 7.96 -28.75
CA TYR A 73 16.45 7.00 -29.87
C TYR A 73 15.06 6.74 -30.45
N VAL A 74 14.01 6.87 -29.64
CA VAL A 74 12.61 6.63 -30.05
C VAL A 74 11.92 7.99 -30.21
N VAL A 75 11.76 8.46 -31.44
CA VAL A 75 11.17 9.77 -31.74
C VAL A 75 9.81 9.69 -32.43
N ASP A 76 9.46 8.54 -33.02
CA ASP A 76 8.20 8.34 -33.72
C ASP A 76 6.99 8.46 -32.75
N PRO A 77 5.97 9.29 -33.06
CA PRO A 77 4.82 9.49 -32.18
C PRO A 77 4.04 8.22 -31.83
N GLN A 78 3.89 7.27 -32.78
CA GLN A 78 3.19 6.01 -32.50
C GLN A 78 4.02 5.13 -31.58
N ALA A 79 5.33 5.05 -31.81
CA ALA A 79 6.26 4.34 -30.93
C ALA A 79 6.25 4.89 -29.50
N VAL A 80 6.19 6.22 -29.32
CA VAL A 80 6.05 6.86 -28.01
C VAL A 80 4.79 6.38 -27.27
N VAL A 81 3.65 6.33 -27.96
CA VAL A 81 2.38 5.83 -27.38
C VAL A 81 2.48 4.34 -27.02
N ILE A 82 3.10 3.52 -27.88
CA ILE A 82 3.30 2.08 -27.60
C ILE A 82 4.17 1.90 -26.35
N VAL A 83 5.29 2.64 -26.24
CA VAL A 83 6.16 2.61 -25.06
C VAL A 83 5.40 3.05 -23.79
N TYR A 84 4.49 4.01 -23.92
CA TYR A 84 3.62 4.45 -22.82
C TYR A 84 2.71 3.32 -22.34
N VAL A 85 2.04 2.64 -23.27
CA VAL A 85 1.18 1.48 -22.95
C VAL A 85 1.99 0.35 -22.30
N ILE A 86 3.21 0.09 -22.77
CA ILE A 86 4.11 -0.90 -22.16
C ILE A 86 4.41 -0.52 -20.69
N MET A 87 4.66 0.76 -20.40
CA MET A 87 4.85 1.23 -19.02
C MET A 87 3.61 0.95 -18.16
N LEU A 88 2.40 1.25 -18.65
CA LEU A 88 1.16 0.97 -17.93
C LEU A 88 0.98 -0.52 -17.64
N ILE A 89 1.25 -1.38 -18.64
CA ILE A 89 1.21 -2.84 -18.47
C ILE A 89 2.24 -3.29 -17.42
N ALA A 90 3.46 -2.78 -17.48
CA ALA A 90 4.50 -3.08 -16.51
C ALA A 90 4.08 -2.69 -15.09
N CYS A 91 3.44 -1.52 -14.90
CA CYS A 91 2.86 -1.12 -13.62
C CYS A 91 1.78 -2.10 -13.14
N VAL A 92 0.84 -2.50 -14.00
CA VAL A 92 -0.20 -3.49 -13.65
C VAL A 92 0.42 -4.82 -13.21
N TYR A 93 1.43 -5.31 -13.92
CA TYR A 93 2.09 -6.56 -13.58
C TYR A 93 2.93 -6.44 -12.29
N ALA A 94 3.54 -5.27 -12.04
CA ALA A 94 4.21 -4.97 -10.78
C ALA A 94 3.22 -4.92 -9.60
N ILE A 95 2.01 -4.38 -9.78
CA ILE A 95 0.94 -4.39 -8.77
C ILE A 95 0.52 -5.83 -8.47
N ILE A 96 0.16 -6.61 -9.49
CA ILE A 96 -0.32 -7.99 -9.33
C ILE A 96 0.81 -8.93 -8.84
N GLY A 97 2.06 -8.57 -9.11
CA GLY A 97 3.23 -9.35 -8.73
C GLY A 97 3.51 -10.52 -9.68
N VAL A 98 3.31 -10.31 -10.97
CA VAL A 98 3.76 -11.20 -12.06
C VAL A 98 5.12 -10.72 -12.53
N TYR A 99 6.15 -11.57 -12.46
CA TYR A 99 7.56 -11.18 -12.67
C TYR A 99 7.94 -9.85 -12.00
N PRO A 100 7.65 -9.68 -10.68
CA PRO A 100 7.64 -8.37 -10.04
C PRO A 100 8.95 -7.61 -10.16
N ARG A 101 10.10 -8.29 -10.12
CA ARG A 101 11.41 -7.65 -10.28
C ARG A 101 11.56 -7.03 -11.67
N LEU A 102 11.34 -7.83 -12.73
CA LEU A 102 11.45 -7.38 -14.11
C LEU A 102 10.49 -6.22 -14.39
N MET A 103 9.22 -6.38 -14.00
CA MET A 103 8.18 -5.40 -14.31
C MET A 103 8.37 -4.09 -13.55
N THR A 104 8.94 -4.13 -12.34
CA THR A 104 9.32 -2.91 -11.60
C THR A 104 10.50 -2.20 -12.26
N ILE A 105 11.51 -2.95 -12.74
CA ILE A 105 12.65 -2.37 -13.48
C ILE A 105 12.16 -1.69 -14.77
N VAL A 106 11.34 -2.40 -15.57
CA VAL A 106 10.79 -1.84 -16.81
C VAL A 106 9.96 -0.59 -16.53
N ALA A 107 9.03 -0.65 -15.57
CA ALA A 107 8.22 0.50 -15.20
C ALA A 107 9.08 1.70 -14.74
N ALA A 108 10.13 1.46 -13.93
CA ALA A 108 10.99 2.53 -13.44
C ALA A 108 11.83 3.17 -14.55
N LEU A 109 12.44 2.38 -15.43
CA LEU A 109 13.24 2.90 -16.54
C LEU A 109 12.38 3.67 -17.55
N LEU A 110 11.17 3.18 -17.84
CA LEU A 110 10.24 3.91 -18.71
C LEU A 110 9.74 5.19 -18.06
N LEU A 111 9.40 5.17 -16.76
CA LEU A 111 9.06 6.38 -16.02
C LEU A 111 10.18 7.43 -16.10
N PHE A 112 11.44 7.00 -15.95
CA PHE A 112 12.58 7.91 -16.04
C PHE A 112 12.69 8.51 -17.43
N SER A 113 12.51 7.68 -18.47
CA SER A 113 12.54 8.13 -19.86
C SER A 113 11.46 9.19 -20.14
N PHE A 114 10.23 8.96 -19.71
CA PHE A 114 9.15 9.93 -19.89
C PHE A 114 9.39 11.22 -19.11
N HIS A 115 9.88 11.12 -17.87
CA HIS A 115 10.20 12.29 -17.07
C HIS A 115 11.35 13.12 -17.67
N GLU A 116 12.37 12.46 -18.23
CA GLU A 116 13.47 13.16 -18.92
C GLU A 116 13.04 13.74 -20.27
N ARG A 117 12.07 13.11 -20.95
CA ARG A 117 11.54 13.60 -22.23
C ARG A 117 10.77 14.91 -22.09
N ASN A 118 10.10 15.13 -20.97
CA ASN A 118 9.41 16.39 -20.69
C ASN A 118 9.55 16.81 -19.23
N PRO A 119 10.63 17.54 -18.87
CA PRO A 119 10.85 17.99 -17.50
C PRO A 119 9.90 19.11 -17.07
N LEU A 120 9.25 19.82 -18.01
CA LEU A 120 8.36 20.96 -17.74
C LEU A 120 7.06 20.53 -17.07
N SER A 121 6.60 19.30 -17.30
CA SER A 121 5.39 18.75 -16.68
C SER A 121 5.61 18.17 -15.28
N LEU A 122 6.86 18.16 -14.78
CA LEU A 122 7.20 17.47 -13.55
C LEU A 122 7.03 18.34 -12.30
N GLY A 123 6.51 17.72 -11.24
CA GLY A 123 6.49 18.27 -9.90
C GLY A 123 7.40 17.53 -8.92
N GLY A 124 7.40 17.97 -7.65
CA GLY A 124 8.16 17.31 -6.59
C GLY A 124 7.78 15.84 -6.38
N GLY A 125 6.52 15.47 -6.64
CA GLY A 125 6.05 14.09 -6.53
C GLY A 125 6.74 13.15 -7.51
N ASP A 126 7.00 13.63 -8.73
CA ASP A 126 7.64 12.86 -9.78
C ASP A 126 9.11 12.57 -9.46
N THR A 127 9.78 13.53 -8.81
CA THR A 127 11.13 13.32 -8.25
C THR A 127 11.13 12.25 -7.17
N VAL A 128 10.15 12.25 -6.26
CA VAL A 128 10.01 11.22 -5.22
C VAL A 128 9.74 9.85 -5.84
N LEU A 129 8.86 9.77 -6.85
CA LEU A 129 8.59 8.54 -7.58
C LEU A 129 9.83 8.01 -8.29
N ARG A 130 10.68 8.88 -8.86
CA ARG A 130 11.96 8.47 -9.45
C ARG A 130 12.91 7.88 -8.40
N ASN A 131 13.08 8.56 -7.27
CA ASN A 131 13.95 8.10 -6.18
C ASN A 131 13.47 6.76 -5.59
N ALA A 132 12.16 6.63 -5.36
CA ALA A 132 11.54 5.40 -4.89
C ALA A 132 11.65 4.27 -5.92
N GLY A 133 11.39 4.56 -7.20
CA GLY A 133 11.50 3.62 -8.31
C GLY A 133 12.92 3.10 -8.50
N PHE A 134 13.93 3.98 -8.38
CA PHE A 134 15.34 3.61 -8.43
C PHE A 134 15.69 2.62 -7.33
N LEU A 135 15.25 2.88 -6.10
CA LEU A 135 15.53 1.95 -5.02
C LEU A 135 14.79 0.61 -5.21
N LEU A 136 13.54 0.66 -5.69
CA LEU A 136 12.72 -0.53 -5.94
C LEU A 136 13.28 -1.43 -7.04
N MET A 137 13.93 -0.87 -8.06
CA MET A 137 14.53 -1.65 -9.16
C MET A 137 15.69 -2.53 -8.66
N LEU A 138 16.42 -2.06 -7.64
CA LEU A 138 17.57 -2.74 -7.06
C LEU A 138 17.16 -3.68 -5.90
N ALA A 139 16.20 -3.25 -5.09
CA ALA A 139 15.74 -3.99 -3.93
C ALA A 139 15.09 -5.34 -4.32
N PRO A 140 15.23 -6.40 -3.52
CA PRO A 140 14.55 -7.68 -3.75
C PRO A 140 13.06 -7.63 -3.35
N CYS A 141 12.35 -6.57 -3.77
CA CYS A 141 10.94 -6.28 -3.47
C CYS A 141 9.96 -7.33 -4.03
N GLY A 142 10.38 -8.13 -5.02
CA GLY A 142 9.59 -9.20 -5.63
C GLY A 142 9.36 -10.45 -4.76
N ARG A 143 10.00 -10.54 -3.58
CA ARG A 143 9.89 -11.70 -2.68
C ARG A 143 8.56 -11.74 -1.92
N ALA A 144 7.97 -10.58 -1.63
CA ALA A 144 6.65 -10.45 -1.01
C ALA A 144 5.60 -10.09 -2.07
N PHE A 145 4.33 -10.39 -1.77
CA PHE A 145 3.16 -10.08 -2.62
C PHE A 145 3.38 -10.40 -4.11
N SER A 146 3.74 -11.65 -4.40
CA SER A 146 3.94 -12.14 -5.76
C SER A 146 3.03 -13.31 -6.06
N LYS A 147 2.59 -13.43 -7.32
CA LYS A 147 1.76 -14.55 -7.79
C LYS A 147 2.44 -15.90 -7.57
N ARG A 148 3.76 -15.95 -7.70
CA ARG A 148 4.56 -17.15 -7.40
C ARG A 148 4.41 -17.55 -5.94
N ARG A 149 4.58 -16.61 -5.01
CA ARG A 149 4.45 -16.89 -3.57
C ARG A 149 3.02 -17.31 -3.20
N TRP A 150 2.02 -16.67 -3.80
CA TRP A 150 0.61 -17.06 -3.65
C TRP A 150 0.36 -18.51 -4.03
N ARG A 151 0.87 -18.95 -5.20
CA ARG A 151 0.76 -20.34 -5.67
C ARG A 151 1.42 -21.32 -4.71
N LEU A 152 2.63 -21.02 -4.24
CA LEU A 152 3.32 -21.88 -3.26
C LEU A 152 2.59 -21.95 -1.91
N GLN A 153 2.03 -20.83 -1.44
CA GLN A 153 1.19 -20.84 -0.22
C GLN A 153 -0.05 -21.70 -0.42
N TRP A 154 -0.72 -21.59 -1.57
CA TRP A 154 -1.88 -22.40 -1.92
C TRP A 154 -1.55 -23.89 -1.96
N GLU A 155 -0.43 -24.26 -2.57
CA GLU A 155 0.03 -25.65 -2.65
C GLU A 155 0.30 -26.25 -1.26
N ARG A 156 0.94 -25.51 -0.36
CA ARG A 156 1.17 -25.99 1.02
C ARG A 156 -0.13 -26.05 1.81
N TRP A 157 -0.99 -25.04 1.67
CA TRP A 157 -2.28 -24.97 2.35
C TRP A 157 -3.18 -26.15 1.97
N ARG A 158 -3.33 -26.44 0.68
CA ARG A 158 -4.19 -27.54 0.21
C ARG A 158 -3.68 -28.92 0.64
N THR A 159 -2.35 -29.09 0.78
CA THR A 159 -1.73 -30.33 1.27
C THR A 159 -1.59 -30.36 2.79
N LYS A 160 -2.25 -29.44 3.52
CA LYS A 160 -2.21 -29.33 4.98
C LYS A 160 -0.79 -29.20 5.56
N LEU A 161 0.15 -28.68 4.78
CA LEU A 161 1.50 -28.34 5.24
C LEU A 161 1.49 -26.95 5.89
N PRO A 162 2.43 -26.67 6.82
CA PRO A 162 2.58 -25.32 7.36
C PRO A 162 2.74 -24.28 6.27
N LEU A 163 2.17 -23.08 6.44
CA LEU A 163 2.36 -21.99 5.50
C LEU A 163 3.83 -21.56 5.43
N LEU A 164 4.24 -20.93 4.33
CA LEU A 164 5.58 -20.35 4.17
C LEU A 164 5.82 -19.25 5.22
N PRO A 165 7.03 -19.21 5.84
CA PRO A 165 7.40 -18.14 6.74
C PRO A 165 7.44 -16.79 6.00
N PRO A 166 7.29 -15.65 6.69
CA PRO A 166 7.35 -14.32 6.08
C PRO A 166 8.57 -14.17 5.14
N ALA A 167 8.35 -13.57 3.98
CA ALA A 167 9.44 -13.32 3.03
C ALA A 167 10.44 -12.33 3.65
N THR A 168 11.74 -12.56 3.46
CA THR A 168 12.80 -11.69 3.99
C THR A 168 13.68 -11.08 2.90
N MET A 169 14.36 -9.99 3.24
CA MET A 169 15.34 -9.27 2.41
C MET A 169 16.45 -8.66 3.27
N PRO A 170 17.62 -8.30 2.69
CA PRO A 170 18.62 -7.47 3.36
C PRO A 170 18.03 -6.14 3.84
N ALA A 171 18.62 -5.56 4.90
CA ALA A 171 18.13 -4.32 5.51
C ALA A 171 18.49 -3.04 4.73
N TRP A 172 19.53 -3.06 3.89
CA TRP A 172 20.05 -1.88 3.19
C TRP A 172 18.99 -1.07 2.42
N PRO A 173 18.00 -1.68 1.72
CA PRO A 173 17.00 -0.87 1.00
C PRO A 173 16.17 -0.04 1.97
N MET A 174 15.78 -0.61 3.11
CA MET A 174 15.01 0.11 4.12
C MET A 174 15.80 1.27 4.72
N TRP A 175 17.10 1.09 4.94
CA TRP A 175 17.96 2.18 5.41
C TRP A 175 18.10 3.30 4.39
N LEU A 176 18.36 2.98 3.12
CA LEU A 176 18.44 3.99 2.07
C LEU A 176 17.12 4.76 1.91
N MET A 177 15.98 4.07 1.99
CA MET A 177 14.67 4.74 1.97
C MET A 177 14.47 5.64 3.20
N LEU A 178 14.83 5.15 4.38
CA LEU A 178 14.72 5.95 5.61
C LEU A 178 15.59 7.21 5.52
N TRP A 179 16.82 7.08 5.06
CA TRP A 179 17.72 8.21 4.86
C TRP A 179 17.23 9.16 3.78
N GLN A 180 16.67 8.66 2.68
CA GLN A 180 16.06 9.49 1.65
C GLN A 180 14.93 10.36 2.23
N LEU A 181 14.05 9.77 3.05
CA LEU A 181 12.98 10.52 3.74
C LEU A 181 13.57 11.55 4.71
N MET A 182 14.56 11.17 5.51
CA MET A 182 15.22 12.08 6.45
C MET A 182 15.87 13.26 5.72
N VAL A 183 16.58 13.01 4.62
CA VAL A 183 17.17 14.07 3.78
C VAL A 183 16.07 14.98 3.27
N ILE A 184 15.04 14.44 2.60
CA ILE A 184 13.92 15.23 2.07
C ILE A 184 13.35 16.15 3.16
N TYR A 185 13.02 15.63 4.34
CA TYR A 185 12.38 16.45 5.37
C TYR A 185 13.30 17.43 6.05
N ILE A 186 14.51 17.02 6.43
CA ILE A 186 15.43 17.90 7.16
C ILE A 186 15.91 19.03 6.26
N THR A 187 16.24 18.74 4.99
CA THR A 187 16.67 19.80 4.06
C THR A 187 15.51 20.70 3.67
N THR A 188 14.29 20.17 3.54
CA THR A 188 13.10 20.99 3.28
C THR A 188 12.80 21.91 4.47
N ALA A 189 12.86 21.40 5.70
CA ALA A 189 12.66 22.21 6.90
C ALA A 189 13.70 23.33 7.01
N TRP A 190 14.96 22.99 6.74
CA TRP A 190 16.07 23.93 6.71
C TRP A 190 15.83 25.04 5.68
N ASP A 191 15.59 24.68 4.42
CA ASP A 191 15.35 25.63 3.34
C ASP A 191 14.17 26.55 3.63
N LYS A 192 13.04 25.99 4.07
CA LYS A 192 11.85 26.75 4.46
C LYS A 192 12.12 27.72 5.60
N SER A 193 12.94 27.34 6.58
CA SER A 193 13.26 28.21 7.73
C SER A 193 14.01 29.48 7.36
N LEU A 194 14.55 29.57 6.13
CA LEU A 194 15.19 30.76 5.58
C LEU A 194 14.20 31.74 4.93
N GLY A 195 12.94 31.34 4.73
CA GLY A 195 11.94 32.15 4.03
C GLY A 195 11.05 32.97 4.95
N ASP A 196 10.85 34.25 4.64
CA ASP A 196 10.06 35.19 5.45
C ASP A 196 8.63 34.72 5.73
N MET A 197 7.97 34.10 4.75
CA MET A 197 6.59 33.61 4.90
C MET A 197 6.49 32.47 5.91
N TRP A 198 7.55 31.67 6.06
CA TRP A 198 7.61 30.60 7.05
C TRP A 198 7.82 31.15 8.45
N LEU A 199 8.73 32.13 8.59
CA LEU A 199 8.99 32.81 9.85
C LEU A 199 7.78 33.59 10.35
N ASN A 200 7.02 34.21 9.45
CA ASN A 200 5.82 34.98 9.76
C ASN A 200 4.52 34.14 9.85
N GLY A 201 4.60 32.82 9.63
CA GLY A 201 3.43 31.93 9.77
C GLY A 201 2.40 32.03 8.62
N THR A 202 2.75 32.63 7.49
CA THR A 202 1.85 32.88 6.35
C THR A 202 2.01 31.89 5.19
N ALA A 203 3.10 31.10 5.16
CA ALA A 203 3.46 30.25 4.03
C ALA A 203 2.33 29.28 3.60
N VAL A 204 1.73 28.55 4.55
CA VAL A 204 0.68 27.58 4.22
C VAL A 204 -0.61 28.29 3.77
N GLY A 205 -0.98 29.41 4.40
CA GLY A 205 -2.13 30.22 4.00
C GLY A 205 -2.00 30.72 2.57
N SER A 206 -0.83 31.21 2.19
CA SER A 206 -0.57 31.64 0.81
C SER A 206 -0.68 30.48 -0.18
N ALA A 207 -0.20 29.29 0.17
CA ALA A 207 -0.35 28.11 -0.67
C ALA A 207 -1.82 27.67 -0.82
N LEU A 208 -2.61 27.72 0.26
CA LEU A 208 -4.04 27.40 0.25
C LEU A 208 -4.88 28.37 -0.57
N LEU A 209 -4.46 29.63 -0.66
CA LEU A 209 -5.14 30.68 -1.42
C LEU A 209 -4.63 30.81 -2.87
N HIS A 210 -3.57 30.08 -3.23
CA HIS A 210 -3.02 30.11 -4.58
C HIS A 210 -3.96 29.38 -5.54
N THR A 211 -4.39 30.04 -6.62
CA THR A 211 -5.42 29.54 -7.55
C THR A 211 -5.07 28.20 -8.19
N HIS A 212 -3.79 27.92 -8.40
CA HIS A 212 -3.33 26.63 -8.94
C HIS A 212 -3.27 25.50 -7.91
N PHE A 213 -3.12 25.82 -6.61
CA PHE A 213 -2.98 24.81 -5.57
C PHE A 213 -4.26 24.62 -4.76
N ALA A 214 -5.16 25.61 -4.73
CA ALA A 214 -6.44 25.50 -4.05
C ALA A 214 -7.29 24.39 -4.69
N ARG A 215 -7.60 23.34 -3.92
CA ARG A 215 -8.42 22.22 -4.41
C ARG A 215 -9.93 22.47 -4.28
N TRP A 216 -10.32 23.37 -3.38
CA TRP A 216 -11.72 23.72 -3.12
C TRP A 216 -11.97 25.20 -3.42
N PRO A 217 -13.25 25.63 -3.52
CA PRO A 217 -13.58 27.03 -3.78
C PRO A 217 -12.88 27.98 -2.80
N LEU A 218 -12.43 29.12 -3.31
CA LEU A 218 -11.60 30.06 -2.56
C LEU A 218 -12.29 30.55 -1.28
N SER A 219 -13.63 30.64 -1.25
CA SER A 219 -14.41 30.96 -0.06
C SER A 219 -14.18 30.00 1.11
N TRP A 220 -14.10 28.69 0.83
CA TRP A 220 -13.79 27.68 1.84
C TRP A 220 -12.32 27.74 2.23
N MET A 221 -11.44 27.94 1.25
CA MET A 221 -10.00 28.07 1.50
C MET A 221 -9.66 29.26 2.39
N MET A 222 -10.36 30.39 2.25
CA MET A 222 -10.18 31.55 3.14
C MET A 222 -10.46 31.22 4.60
N VAL A 223 -11.52 30.45 4.88
CA VAL A 223 -11.84 30.02 6.26
C VAL A 223 -10.73 29.13 6.83
N ILE A 224 -10.24 28.18 6.03
CA ILE A 224 -9.17 27.27 6.45
C ILE A 224 -7.85 28.04 6.63
N ALA A 225 -7.54 28.98 5.73
CA ALA A 225 -6.30 29.75 5.74
C ALA A 225 -6.12 30.63 6.99
N VAL A 226 -7.18 30.93 7.75
CA VAL A 226 -7.09 31.57 9.07
C VAL A 226 -6.17 30.78 10.01
N GLY A 227 -6.14 29.45 9.88
CA GLY A 227 -5.24 28.57 10.65
C GLY A 227 -3.78 28.56 10.17
N SER A 228 -3.39 29.40 9.20
CA SER A 228 -2.07 29.38 8.56
C SER A 228 -0.89 29.34 9.54
N PRO A 229 -0.84 30.13 10.63
CA PRO A 229 0.29 30.06 11.55
C PRO A 229 0.48 28.67 12.17
N ILE A 230 -0.62 28.01 12.56
CA ILE A 230 -0.60 26.66 13.14
C ILE A 230 -0.06 25.66 12.13
N TYR A 231 -0.53 25.72 10.89
CA TYR A 231 -0.11 24.78 9.85
C TYR A 231 1.34 25.03 9.41
N THR A 232 1.75 26.30 9.33
CA THR A 232 3.10 26.71 8.92
C THR A 232 4.14 26.25 9.93
N TYR A 233 3.96 26.59 11.21
CA TYR A 233 4.88 26.13 12.26
C TYR A 233 4.77 24.63 12.52
N GLY A 234 3.55 24.06 12.44
CA GLY A 234 3.34 22.62 12.53
C GLY A 234 4.10 21.84 11.45
N THR A 235 4.15 22.38 10.23
CA THR A 235 4.97 21.82 9.13
C THR A 235 6.44 21.82 9.51
N LEU A 236 7.01 22.96 9.91
CA LEU A 236 8.43 23.05 10.27
C LEU A 236 8.80 22.12 11.43
N ILE A 237 7.99 22.11 12.50
CA ILE A 237 8.22 21.25 13.67
C ILE A 237 8.23 19.78 13.26
N TRP A 238 7.24 19.37 12.45
CA TRP A 238 7.14 17.98 12.04
C TRP A 238 8.26 17.57 11.08
N GLU A 239 8.66 18.43 10.13
CA GLU A 239 9.76 18.16 9.22
C GLU A 239 11.11 18.08 9.97
N PHE A 240 11.40 19.00 10.89
CA PHE A 240 12.60 18.93 11.74
C PHE A 240 12.57 17.74 12.71
N ALA A 241 11.40 17.26 13.14
CA ALA A 241 11.30 16.10 14.03
C ALA A 241 11.90 14.82 13.42
N TRP A 242 12.09 14.75 12.10
CA TRP A 242 12.84 13.64 11.47
C TRP A 242 14.30 13.57 11.93
N ALA A 243 14.90 14.68 12.36
CA ALA A 243 16.25 14.70 12.93
C ALA A 243 16.35 13.92 14.26
N LEU A 244 15.22 13.66 14.95
CA LEU A 244 15.20 12.82 16.15
C LEU A 244 15.67 11.38 15.87
N LEU A 245 15.56 10.92 14.61
CA LEU A 245 16.06 9.60 14.21
C LEU A 245 17.59 9.53 14.14
N LEU A 246 18.29 10.67 14.08
CA LEU A 246 19.75 10.75 14.15
C LEU A 246 20.27 10.66 15.60
N LEU A 247 19.41 10.88 16.59
CA LEU A 247 19.83 10.90 17.99
C LEU A 247 20.33 9.52 18.44
N PRO A 248 21.45 9.46 19.19
CA PRO A 248 21.90 8.24 19.82
C PRO A 248 20.83 7.63 20.73
N LYS A 249 20.80 6.30 20.79
CA LYS A 249 19.84 5.53 21.60
C LYS A 249 19.77 6.02 23.06
N ARG A 250 20.91 6.37 23.67
CA ARG A 250 20.99 6.88 25.05
C ARG A 250 20.19 8.16 25.27
N ILE A 251 20.18 9.07 24.29
CA ILE A 251 19.44 10.35 24.38
C ILE A 251 17.94 10.09 24.26
N LEU A 252 17.53 9.24 23.32
CA LEU A 252 16.11 8.87 23.19
C LEU A 252 15.59 8.14 24.44
N GLU A 253 16.41 7.27 25.04
CA GLU A 253 16.05 6.59 26.29
C GLU A 253 15.89 7.57 27.46
N ALA A 254 16.74 8.60 27.56
CA ALA A 254 16.58 9.67 28.55
C ALA A 254 15.25 10.43 28.37
N LEU A 255 14.78 10.56 27.12
CA LEU A 255 13.47 11.12 26.78
C LEU A 255 12.32 10.11 26.91
N LYS A 256 12.57 8.89 27.40
CA LYS A 256 11.60 7.77 27.47
C LYS A 256 11.03 7.39 26.09
N LEU A 257 11.80 7.60 25.04
CA LEU A 257 11.47 7.29 23.65
C LEU A 257 12.34 6.16 23.11
N SER A 258 11.89 5.54 22.02
CA SER A 258 12.69 4.58 21.24
C SER A 258 12.67 4.99 19.78
N HIS A 259 13.69 4.62 19.00
CA HIS A 259 13.70 4.85 17.54
C HIS A 259 12.44 4.29 16.87
N GLY A 260 11.92 3.15 17.34
CA GLY A 260 10.68 2.57 16.82
C GLY A 260 9.46 3.43 17.12
N THR A 261 9.35 3.98 18.32
CA THR A 261 8.26 4.90 18.72
C THR A 261 8.32 6.20 17.93
N VAL A 262 9.51 6.81 17.83
CA VAL A 262 9.73 8.05 17.07
C VAL A 262 9.38 7.83 15.60
N LYS A 263 9.92 6.77 14.97
CA LYS A 263 9.61 6.43 13.58
C LYS A 263 8.10 6.30 13.35
N ARG A 264 7.39 5.53 14.18
CA ARG A 264 5.94 5.36 14.05
C ARG A 264 5.18 6.67 14.20
N GLY A 265 5.58 7.51 15.16
CA GLY A 265 5.01 8.85 15.35
C GLY A 265 5.18 9.72 14.11
N LEU A 266 6.39 9.74 13.54
CA LEU A 266 6.68 10.48 12.30
C LEU A 266 5.87 9.96 11.11
N LEU A 267 5.73 8.64 10.96
CA LEU A 267 4.92 8.05 9.89
C LEU A 267 3.42 8.35 10.03
N ILE A 268 2.87 8.29 11.25
CA ILE A 268 1.48 8.66 11.52
C ILE A 268 1.28 10.16 11.25
N GLY A 269 2.18 11.00 11.76
CA GLY A 269 2.18 12.44 11.47
C GLY A 269 2.26 12.69 9.97
N GLY A 270 3.08 11.94 9.24
CA GLY A 270 3.21 12.03 7.79
C GLY A 270 1.95 11.61 7.03
N ILE A 271 1.22 10.60 7.50
CA ILE A 271 -0.08 10.21 6.93
C ILE A 271 -1.08 11.36 7.07
N LEU A 272 -1.13 12.00 8.24
CA LEU A 272 -1.99 13.16 8.48
C LEU A 272 -1.55 14.37 7.67
N PHE A 273 -0.24 14.61 7.60
CA PHE A 273 0.37 15.73 6.90
C PHE A 273 0.10 15.66 5.39
N HIS A 274 0.51 14.56 4.74
CA HIS A 274 0.29 14.37 3.31
C HIS A 274 -1.16 14.11 2.95
N GLY A 275 -1.93 13.49 3.84
CA GLY A 275 -3.38 13.35 3.71
C GLY A 275 -4.07 14.70 3.74
N GLY A 276 -3.66 15.59 4.64
CA GLY A 276 -4.14 16.98 4.71
C GLY A 276 -3.82 17.75 3.42
N ILE A 277 -2.57 17.69 2.96
CA ILE A 277 -2.17 18.28 1.67
C ILE A 277 -3.02 17.70 0.54
N PHE A 278 -3.21 16.38 0.47
CA PHE A 278 -4.01 15.76 -0.59
C PHE A 278 -5.48 16.20 -0.56
N ILE A 279 -6.05 16.40 0.61
CA ILE A 279 -7.44 16.84 0.74
C ILE A 279 -7.57 18.32 0.37
N LEU A 280 -6.63 19.17 0.79
CA LEU A 280 -6.77 20.62 0.72
C LEU A 280 -6.12 21.25 -0.52
N MET A 281 -5.09 20.62 -1.06
CA MET A 281 -4.24 21.18 -2.11
C MET A 281 -4.10 20.24 -3.32
N ASP A 282 -4.03 20.83 -4.51
CA ASP A 282 -3.72 20.12 -5.74
C ASP A 282 -2.23 20.23 -6.08
N VAL A 283 -1.45 19.25 -5.61
CA VAL A 283 0.00 19.18 -5.80
C VAL A 283 0.41 17.94 -6.62
N GLY A 284 -0.49 17.48 -7.50
CA GLY A 284 -0.25 16.35 -8.37
C GLY A 284 0.08 15.05 -7.60
N SER A 285 1.16 14.38 -7.99
CA SER A 285 1.55 13.06 -7.47
C SER A 285 2.26 13.10 -6.11
N PHE A 286 2.51 14.28 -5.53
CA PHE A 286 3.37 14.44 -4.36
C PHE A 286 2.91 13.68 -3.12
N SER A 287 1.69 13.92 -2.64
CA SER A 287 1.15 13.23 -1.47
C SER A 287 1.16 11.69 -1.62
N PRO A 288 0.61 11.10 -2.70
CA PRO A 288 0.65 9.64 -2.86
C PRO A 288 2.07 9.08 -3.05
N ALA A 289 2.99 9.84 -3.66
CA ALA A 289 4.39 9.43 -3.77
C ALA A 289 5.08 9.34 -2.40
N MET A 290 4.86 10.32 -1.53
CA MET A 290 5.41 10.31 -0.17
C MET A 290 4.81 9.20 0.71
N LEU A 291 3.48 9.02 0.64
CA LEU A 291 2.80 7.93 1.37
C LEU A 291 3.28 6.55 0.91
N THR A 292 3.58 6.40 -0.40
CA THR A 292 4.21 5.20 -0.93
C THR A 292 5.58 4.95 -0.31
N ALA A 293 6.44 5.97 -0.23
CA ALA A 293 7.79 5.85 0.32
C ALA A 293 7.78 5.38 1.80
N TYR A 294 6.78 5.82 2.59
CA TYR A 294 6.60 5.36 3.97
C TYR A 294 6.41 3.86 4.13
N LEU A 295 5.79 3.20 3.15
CA LEU A 295 5.62 1.74 3.19
C LEU A 295 6.98 1.02 3.17
N GLY A 296 7.99 1.61 2.54
CA GLY A 296 9.35 1.07 2.44
C GLY A 296 10.08 0.98 3.79
N VAL A 297 9.67 1.75 4.80
CA VAL A 297 10.31 1.78 6.13
C VAL A 297 9.56 0.97 7.20
N LEU A 298 8.46 0.32 6.82
CA LEU A 298 7.68 -0.54 7.72
C LEU A 298 8.39 -1.87 7.97
N THR A 299 8.53 -2.23 9.25
CA THR A 299 9.11 -3.51 9.70
C THR A 299 8.04 -4.47 10.21
N GLU A 300 8.43 -5.71 10.49
CA GLU A 300 7.54 -6.72 11.05
C GLU A 300 6.94 -6.30 12.40
N GLU A 301 7.73 -5.59 13.22
CA GLU A 301 7.29 -5.04 14.49
C GLU A 301 6.19 -4.00 14.29
N ASP A 302 6.25 -3.21 13.22
CA ASP A 302 5.24 -2.21 12.89
C ASP A 302 3.91 -2.87 12.49
N PHE A 303 3.97 -3.92 11.65
CA PHE A 303 2.77 -4.71 11.32
C PHE A 303 2.15 -5.38 12.54
N LYS A 304 2.98 -5.93 13.44
CA LYS A 304 2.51 -6.51 14.71
C LYS A 304 1.88 -5.47 15.63
N ALA A 305 2.49 -4.29 15.74
CA ALA A 305 1.95 -3.19 16.54
C ALA A 305 0.59 -2.73 16.00
N LEU A 306 0.49 -2.53 14.68
CA LEU A 306 -0.75 -2.14 14.01
C LEU A 306 -1.86 -3.18 14.19
N ARG A 307 -1.52 -4.47 14.00
CA ARG A 307 -2.44 -5.60 14.25
C ARG A 307 -2.94 -5.61 15.70
N SER A 308 -2.03 -5.44 16.65
CA SER A 308 -2.37 -5.43 18.09
C SER A 308 -3.32 -4.29 18.40
N TRP A 309 -3.02 -3.09 17.92
CA TRP A 309 -3.84 -1.89 18.10
C TRP A 309 -5.27 -2.09 17.60
N PHE A 310 -5.46 -2.52 16.35
CA PHE A 310 -6.81 -2.78 15.80
C PHE A 310 -7.55 -3.91 16.53
N ASN A 311 -6.85 -4.96 16.96
CA ASN A 311 -7.45 -6.03 17.75
C ASN A 311 -7.88 -5.55 19.14
N ASN A 312 -7.14 -4.63 19.76
CA ASN A 312 -7.49 -4.09 21.08
C ASN A 312 -8.67 -3.13 20.99
N ILE A 313 -8.75 -2.28 19.96
CA ILE A 313 -9.92 -1.42 19.71
C ILE A 313 -11.18 -2.29 19.57
N TRP A 314 -11.11 -3.34 18.76
CA TRP A 314 -12.24 -4.25 18.55
C TRP A 314 -12.69 -4.95 19.85
N LEU A 315 -11.76 -5.40 20.69
CA LEU A 315 -12.09 -6.01 21.98
C LEU A 315 -12.75 -5.02 22.95
N ARG A 316 -12.27 -3.76 22.98
CA ARG A 316 -12.86 -2.69 23.80
C ARG A 316 -14.31 -2.39 23.39
N THR A 317 -14.57 -2.29 22.08
CA THR A 317 -15.94 -2.07 21.58
C THR A 317 -16.93 -3.18 21.94
N LYS A 318 -16.43 -4.37 22.33
CA LYS A 318 -17.25 -5.51 22.74
C LYS A 318 -17.28 -5.75 24.26
N ASN A 319 -16.71 -4.85 25.08
CA ASN A 319 -16.55 -5.05 26.54
C ASN A 319 -15.90 -6.39 26.91
N GLN A 320 -15.01 -6.92 26.07
CA GLN A 320 -14.33 -8.19 26.31
C GLN A 320 -12.93 -7.97 26.89
N LYS A 321 -12.62 -8.63 28.03
CA LYS A 321 -11.24 -8.67 28.56
C LYS A 321 -10.32 -9.42 27.58
N PRO A 322 -9.08 -8.96 27.36
CA PRO A 322 -8.11 -9.68 26.53
C PRO A 322 -7.78 -11.04 27.18
N LYS A 323 -8.41 -12.12 26.71
CA LYS A 323 -8.05 -13.49 27.09
C LYS A 323 -6.82 -13.97 26.31
N THR A 324 -6.06 -14.89 26.91
CA THR A 324 -4.88 -15.55 26.35
C THR A 324 -5.14 -16.26 25.03
N ASN A 325 -6.38 -16.73 24.78
CA ASN A 325 -6.89 -17.13 23.47
C ASN A 325 -7.97 -16.16 23.00
N LYS A 326 -7.63 -15.28 22.05
CA LYS A 326 -8.60 -14.39 21.41
C LYS A 326 -9.61 -15.25 20.65
N PRO A 327 -10.92 -15.10 20.88
CA PRO A 327 -11.90 -15.94 20.21
C PRO A 327 -11.93 -15.59 18.72
N LYS A 328 -11.78 -16.61 17.88
CA LYS A 328 -11.73 -16.48 16.41
C LYS A 328 -13.09 -16.74 15.80
N ILE A 329 -13.33 -16.15 14.63
CA ILE A 329 -14.50 -16.42 13.80
C ILE A 329 -14.27 -17.73 13.07
N ALA A 330 -15.10 -18.72 13.34
CA ALA A 330 -15.02 -19.99 12.64
C ALA A 330 -15.66 -19.85 11.25
N ILE A 331 -14.94 -20.22 10.21
CA ILE A 331 -15.44 -20.27 8.83
C ILE A 331 -15.65 -21.74 8.48
N LEU A 332 -16.92 -22.13 8.40
CA LEU A 332 -17.31 -23.49 8.05
C LEU A 332 -17.35 -23.61 6.52
N TYR A 333 -16.53 -24.50 5.97
CA TYR A 333 -16.41 -24.67 4.53
C TYR A 333 -16.36 -26.15 4.13
N ASP A 334 -16.68 -26.39 2.86
CA ASP A 334 -16.66 -27.72 2.26
C ASP A 334 -15.24 -28.07 1.79
N GLY A 335 -14.56 -28.92 2.55
CA GLY A 335 -13.23 -29.44 2.22
C GLY A 335 -13.17 -30.28 0.95
N HIS A 336 -14.30 -30.68 0.35
CA HIS A 336 -14.31 -31.41 -0.92
C HIS A 336 -14.67 -30.51 -2.11
N CYS A 337 -14.86 -29.21 -1.90
CA CYS A 337 -15.24 -28.22 -2.92
C CYS A 337 -14.06 -27.32 -3.30
N GLY A 338 -13.58 -27.40 -4.55
CA GLY A 338 -12.42 -26.64 -5.02
C GLY A 338 -12.57 -25.11 -4.91
N LEU A 339 -13.75 -24.58 -5.24
CA LEU A 339 -14.07 -23.15 -5.07
C LEU A 339 -14.11 -22.73 -3.60
N CYS A 340 -14.64 -23.58 -2.73
CA CYS A 340 -14.80 -23.31 -1.30
C CYS A 340 -13.44 -23.24 -0.62
N GLN A 341 -12.58 -24.22 -0.89
CA GLN A 341 -11.19 -24.23 -0.44
C GLN A 341 -10.44 -22.96 -0.88
N ARG A 342 -10.53 -22.56 -2.16
CA ARG A 342 -9.87 -21.34 -2.68
C ARG A 342 -10.38 -20.07 -2.01
N SER A 343 -11.69 -19.98 -1.80
CA SER A 343 -12.31 -18.85 -1.12
C SER A 343 -11.77 -18.71 0.30
N VAL A 344 -11.73 -19.81 1.06
CA VAL A 344 -11.24 -19.80 2.45
C VAL A 344 -9.75 -19.52 2.54
N PHE A 345 -8.93 -20.16 1.69
CA PHE A 345 -7.52 -19.82 1.60
C PHE A 345 -7.29 -18.33 1.33
N THR A 346 -8.09 -17.76 0.41
CA THR A 346 -8.00 -16.32 0.09
C THR A 346 -8.35 -15.47 1.30
N LEU A 347 -9.42 -15.81 2.02
CA LEU A 347 -9.81 -15.12 3.26
C LEU A 347 -8.71 -15.20 4.32
N GLU A 348 -8.03 -16.34 4.48
CA GLU A 348 -6.90 -16.47 5.40
C GLU A 348 -5.69 -15.63 4.98
N MET A 349 -5.37 -15.57 3.68
CA MET A 349 -4.26 -14.73 3.21
C MET A 349 -4.54 -13.23 3.42
N LEU A 350 -5.82 -12.83 3.42
CA LEU A 350 -6.27 -11.47 3.70
C LEU A 350 -6.51 -11.20 5.20
N ASP A 351 -6.45 -12.22 6.06
CA ASP A 351 -6.66 -12.11 7.50
C ASP A 351 -5.45 -11.49 8.22
N HIS A 352 -5.13 -10.25 7.88
CA HIS A 352 -4.04 -9.49 8.49
C HIS A 352 -4.23 -9.28 10.00
N LEU A 353 -5.44 -9.47 10.52
CA LEU A 353 -5.77 -9.33 11.94
C LEU A 353 -5.74 -10.65 12.72
N HIS A 354 -5.55 -11.78 12.04
CA HIS A 354 -5.52 -13.13 12.62
C HIS A 354 -6.80 -13.50 13.39
N ARG A 355 -7.96 -13.11 12.85
CA ARG A 355 -9.29 -13.29 13.47
C ARG A 355 -10.04 -14.52 12.97
N LEU A 356 -9.61 -15.13 11.88
CA LEU A 356 -10.32 -16.21 11.22
C LEU A 356 -9.77 -17.58 11.63
N ARG A 357 -10.66 -18.57 11.66
CA ARG A 357 -10.34 -19.99 11.84
C ARG A 357 -11.13 -20.81 10.82
N PRO A 358 -10.50 -21.28 9.74
CA PRO A 358 -11.12 -22.27 8.87
C PRO A 358 -11.47 -23.55 9.63
N VAL A 359 -12.61 -24.12 9.30
CA VAL A 359 -13.07 -25.40 9.81
C VAL A 359 -13.70 -26.16 8.66
N ASP A 360 -13.08 -27.28 8.30
CA ASP A 360 -13.67 -28.22 7.35
C ASP A 360 -14.79 -28.97 8.06
N PHE A 361 -16.03 -28.88 7.55
CA PHE A 361 -17.15 -29.54 8.19
C PHE A 361 -17.17 -31.07 7.97
N HIS A 362 -16.30 -31.62 7.12
CA HIS A 362 -16.11 -33.07 7.00
C HIS A 362 -15.20 -33.63 8.11
N ASP A 363 -14.48 -32.77 8.84
CA ASP A 363 -13.80 -33.16 10.07
C ASP A 363 -14.83 -33.30 11.21
N SER A 364 -15.19 -34.54 11.50
CA SER A 364 -16.20 -34.91 12.50
C SER A 364 -15.91 -34.34 13.90
N GLU A 365 -14.65 -34.25 14.29
CA GLU A 365 -14.26 -33.75 15.61
C GLU A 365 -14.44 -32.24 15.69
N GLN A 366 -13.96 -31.51 14.67
CA GLN A 366 -14.08 -30.05 14.63
C GLN A 366 -15.53 -29.60 14.44
N LYS A 367 -16.29 -30.29 13.59
CA LYS A 367 -17.72 -30.02 13.40
C LYS A 367 -18.48 -30.19 14.71
N ARG A 368 -18.28 -31.30 15.43
CA ARG A 368 -18.93 -31.54 16.73
C ARG A 368 -18.62 -30.46 17.76
N LYS A 369 -17.38 -29.95 17.78
CA LYS A 369 -16.94 -28.91 18.73
C LYS A 369 -17.51 -27.52 18.40
N ILE A 370 -17.67 -27.17 17.12
CA ILE A 370 -17.92 -25.78 16.70
C ILE A 370 -19.34 -25.58 16.16
N ALA A 371 -19.88 -26.56 15.43
CA ALA A 371 -21.11 -26.43 14.66
C ALA A 371 -22.04 -27.65 14.84
N SER A 372 -22.16 -28.16 16.07
CA SER A 372 -23.10 -29.25 16.41
C SER A 372 -24.57 -28.87 16.20
N ASP A 373 -24.85 -27.57 16.25
CA ASP A 373 -26.16 -26.92 16.08
C ASP A 373 -26.59 -26.74 14.61
N ILE A 374 -25.71 -27.02 13.63
CA ILE A 374 -25.99 -26.80 12.21
C ILE A 374 -26.08 -28.12 11.46
N ALA A 375 -27.23 -28.37 10.83
CA ALA A 375 -27.44 -29.56 10.03
C ALA A 375 -26.47 -29.63 8.83
N LEU A 376 -25.98 -30.84 8.51
CA LEU A 376 -25.04 -31.04 7.40
C LEU A 376 -25.64 -30.60 6.04
N LYS A 377 -26.96 -30.71 5.87
CA LYS A 377 -27.67 -30.25 4.67
C LYS A 377 -27.52 -28.75 4.44
N ASP A 378 -27.48 -27.94 5.50
CA ASP A 378 -27.37 -26.50 5.40
C ASP A 378 -25.92 -26.05 5.21
N LEU A 379 -24.96 -26.72 5.85
CA LEU A 379 -23.53 -26.57 5.54
C LEU A 379 -23.22 -26.90 4.08
N ASN A 380 -23.94 -27.87 3.50
CA ASN A 380 -23.91 -28.20 2.08
C ASN A 380 -24.68 -27.22 1.18
N ARG A 381 -25.33 -26.18 1.69
CA ARG A 381 -26.02 -25.18 0.87
C ARG A 381 -25.24 -23.89 0.72
N ALA A 382 -24.60 -23.42 1.80
CA ALA A 382 -23.87 -22.16 1.81
C ALA A 382 -22.68 -22.20 2.78
N MET A 383 -21.72 -21.30 2.57
CA MET A 383 -20.68 -21.00 3.55
C MET A 383 -21.34 -20.41 4.81
N HIS A 384 -20.91 -20.90 5.97
CA HIS A 384 -21.37 -20.40 7.26
C HIS A 384 -20.18 -19.81 8.03
N ILE A 385 -20.45 -18.77 8.81
CA ILE A 385 -19.54 -18.32 9.85
C ILE A 385 -20.21 -18.41 11.21
N LYS A 386 -19.42 -18.74 12.23
CA LYS A 386 -19.83 -18.68 13.63
C LYS A 386 -18.95 -17.68 14.37
N LEU A 387 -19.59 -16.65 14.90
CA LEU A 387 -18.91 -15.60 15.66
C LEU A 387 -18.58 -16.08 17.09
N PRO A 388 -17.59 -15.46 17.74
CA PRO A 388 -17.29 -15.66 19.17
C PRO A 388 -18.47 -15.56 20.14
N ASP A 389 -19.50 -14.80 19.78
CA ASP A 389 -20.71 -14.59 20.59
C ASP A 389 -21.81 -15.63 20.31
N GLY A 390 -21.52 -16.66 19.52
CA GLY A 390 -22.44 -17.75 19.19
C GLY A 390 -23.34 -17.47 17.99
N ARG A 391 -23.40 -16.23 17.49
CA ARG A 391 -24.21 -15.91 16.31
C ARG A 391 -23.66 -16.58 15.05
N THR A 392 -24.58 -17.09 14.23
CA THR A 392 -24.27 -17.76 12.97
C THR A 392 -24.82 -16.94 11.80
N TYR A 393 -24.01 -16.77 10.76
CA TYR A 393 -24.42 -16.13 9.51
C TYR A 393 -24.10 -17.06 8.34
N GLN A 394 -24.88 -16.96 7.26
CA GLN A 394 -24.70 -17.79 6.07
C GLN A 394 -24.69 -16.98 4.77
N GLY A 395 -24.04 -17.54 3.76
CA GLY A 395 -24.06 -17.04 2.39
C GLY A 395 -23.54 -15.61 2.24
N PHE A 396 -24.29 -14.77 1.53
CA PHE A 396 -23.94 -13.35 1.34
C PHE A 396 -23.82 -12.59 2.67
N TYR A 397 -24.69 -12.89 3.65
CA TYR A 397 -24.66 -12.24 4.96
C TYR A 397 -23.40 -12.62 5.76
N ALA A 398 -22.90 -13.85 5.60
CA ALA A 398 -21.61 -14.25 6.16
C ALA A 398 -20.45 -13.45 5.55
N ALA A 399 -20.41 -13.33 4.21
CA ALA A 399 -19.40 -12.55 3.51
C ALA A 399 -19.42 -11.06 3.93
N ARG A 400 -20.63 -10.50 4.08
CA ARG A 400 -20.85 -9.12 4.54
C ARG A 400 -20.30 -8.88 5.94
N VAL A 401 -20.55 -9.79 6.88
CA VAL A 401 -20.01 -9.70 8.25
C VAL A 401 -18.49 -9.85 8.22
N LEU A 402 -17.95 -10.81 7.46
CA LEU A 402 -16.50 -11.01 7.33
C LEU A 402 -15.75 -9.78 6.78
N ALA A 403 -16.37 -9.00 5.88
CA ALA A 403 -15.75 -7.80 5.31
C ALA A 403 -15.27 -6.80 6.38
N TRP A 404 -15.99 -6.68 7.50
CA TRP A 404 -15.59 -5.82 8.62
C TRP A 404 -14.39 -6.36 9.43
N HIS A 405 -14.08 -7.65 9.30
CA HIS A 405 -12.96 -8.28 10.00
C HIS A 405 -11.67 -8.34 9.17
N LEU A 406 -11.71 -7.91 7.92
CA LEU A 406 -10.62 -7.95 6.96
C LEU A 406 -10.26 -6.53 6.51
N PRO A 407 -9.10 -5.96 6.92
CA PRO A 407 -8.76 -4.57 6.64
C PRO A 407 -8.84 -4.16 5.17
N VAL A 408 -8.49 -5.07 4.26
CA VAL A 408 -8.53 -4.85 2.81
C VAL A 408 -9.94 -4.52 2.31
N PHE A 409 -10.99 -4.98 3.01
CA PHE A 409 -12.38 -4.75 2.64
C PHE A 409 -13.07 -3.63 3.43
N TRP A 410 -12.38 -2.91 4.32
CA TRP A 410 -13.02 -1.88 5.15
C TRP A 410 -13.64 -0.73 4.36
N LEU A 411 -12.99 -0.28 3.28
CA LEU A 411 -13.58 0.74 2.42
C LEU A 411 -14.82 0.22 1.68
N LEU A 412 -14.84 -1.07 1.33
CA LEU A 412 -15.96 -1.70 0.63
C LEU A 412 -17.11 -2.09 1.57
N ALA A 413 -16.81 -2.41 2.84
CA ALA A 413 -17.76 -2.98 3.78
C ALA A 413 -19.04 -2.14 3.99
N PRO A 414 -18.99 -0.79 4.13
CA PRO A 414 -20.20 0.03 4.24
C PRO A 414 -21.14 -0.11 3.04
N PHE A 415 -20.58 -0.18 1.82
CA PHE A 415 -21.36 -0.28 0.60
C PHE A 415 -22.17 -1.59 0.51
N LEU A 416 -21.74 -2.65 1.22
CA LEU A 416 -22.48 -3.91 1.30
C LEU A 416 -23.80 -3.82 2.09
N TYR A 417 -24.04 -2.69 2.77
CA TYR A 417 -25.24 -2.42 3.57
C TYR A 417 -26.20 -1.43 2.91
N LEU A 418 -25.85 -0.87 1.74
CA LEU A 418 -26.75 0.02 1.01
C LEU A 418 -28.05 -0.69 0.61
N PRO A 419 -29.19 0.03 0.56
CA PRO A 419 -30.45 -0.51 0.08
C PRO A 419 -30.30 -1.17 -1.30
N GLY A 420 -30.94 -2.32 -1.51
CA GLY A 420 -30.86 -3.09 -2.77
C GLY A 420 -29.65 -4.03 -2.88
N VAL A 421 -28.50 -3.72 -2.27
CA VAL A 421 -27.30 -4.57 -2.35
C VAL A 421 -27.52 -5.95 -1.72
N SER A 422 -28.33 -6.03 -0.67
CA SER A 422 -28.71 -7.31 -0.05
C SER A 422 -29.43 -8.26 -1.01
N PHE A 423 -30.31 -7.72 -1.85
CA PHE A 423 -31.05 -8.51 -2.84
C PHE A 423 -30.11 -9.01 -3.93
N ILE A 424 -29.34 -8.10 -4.54
CA ILE A 424 -28.38 -8.42 -5.60
C ILE A 424 -27.32 -9.41 -5.08
N GLY A 425 -26.69 -9.11 -3.95
CA GLY A 425 -25.64 -9.93 -3.35
C GLY A 425 -26.09 -11.34 -3.00
N ASN A 426 -27.32 -11.50 -2.48
CA ASN A 426 -27.87 -12.82 -2.18
C ASN A 426 -28.14 -13.63 -3.46
N ASN A 427 -28.66 -12.99 -4.51
CA ASN A 427 -28.91 -13.65 -5.80
C ASN A 427 -27.62 -14.08 -6.48
N VAL A 428 -26.62 -13.19 -6.52
CA VAL A 428 -25.27 -13.49 -7.03
C VAL A 428 -24.64 -14.63 -6.22
N TYR A 429 -24.69 -14.57 -4.89
CA TYR A 429 -24.16 -15.63 -4.04
C TYR A 429 -24.83 -16.98 -4.31
N LYS A 430 -26.16 -17.03 -4.40
CA LYS A 430 -26.90 -18.27 -4.70
C LYS A 430 -26.50 -18.85 -6.05
N ARG A 431 -26.29 -18.01 -7.08
CA ARG A 431 -25.81 -18.47 -8.40
C ARG A 431 -24.43 -19.11 -8.31
N ILE A 432 -23.49 -18.47 -7.60
CA ILE A 432 -22.16 -19.03 -7.34
C ILE A 432 -22.27 -20.34 -6.55
N ALA A 433 -23.08 -20.36 -5.49
CA ALA A 433 -23.22 -21.51 -4.60
C ALA A 433 -23.82 -22.74 -5.31
N ARG A 434 -24.72 -22.55 -6.29
CA ARG A 434 -25.28 -23.62 -7.14
C ARG A 434 -24.23 -24.23 -8.07
N ASN A 435 -23.32 -23.41 -8.60
CA ASN A 435 -22.32 -23.86 -9.57
C ASN A 435 -20.98 -24.27 -8.95
N ARG A 436 -20.80 -24.12 -7.63
CA ARG A 436 -19.49 -24.32 -6.98
C ARG A 436 -18.87 -25.71 -7.15
N ARG A 437 -19.67 -26.76 -7.35
CA ARG A 437 -19.20 -28.13 -7.61
C ARG A 437 -18.75 -28.36 -9.05
N LYS A 438 -19.13 -27.47 -9.97
CA LYS A 438 -18.63 -27.44 -11.36
C LYS A 438 -17.27 -26.74 -11.47
N CYS A 439 -16.79 -26.16 -10.37
CA CYS A 439 -15.48 -25.56 -10.26
C CYS A 439 -14.47 -26.55 -9.71
N THR A 440 -13.49 -26.90 -10.53
CA THR A 440 -12.26 -27.53 -10.05
C THR A 440 -11.41 -26.48 -9.36
N HIS A 441 -10.22 -26.86 -8.90
CA HIS A 441 -9.23 -25.87 -8.52
C HIS A 441 -9.01 -24.93 -9.70
N GLU A 442 -8.53 -25.37 -10.85
CA GLU A 442 -8.01 -24.44 -11.86
C GLU A 442 -9.06 -23.72 -12.70
N ARG A 443 -10.24 -24.30 -12.89
CA ARG A 443 -11.26 -23.77 -13.81
C ARG A 443 -12.67 -24.04 -13.26
N CYS A 444 -13.58 -23.10 -13.52
CA CYS A 444 -15.01 -23.38 -13.45
C CYS A 444 -15.49 -23.81 -14.83
N ALA A 445 -16.11 -24.99 -14.94
CA ALA A 445 -16.90 -25.31 -16.12
C ALA A 445 -18.06 -24.31 -16.16
N MET A 446 -18.14 -23.52 -17.24
CA MET A 446 -19.21 -22.53 -17.43
C MET A 446 -20.58 -23.20 -17.49
#